data_AF-A0A350D6R9-F1
#
_entry.id   AF-A0A350D6R9-F1
#
_cell.length_a   1.000
_cell.length_b   1.000
_cell.length_c   1.000
_cell.angle_alpha   90.00
_cell.angle_beta   90.00
_cell.angle_gamma   90.00
#
_symmetry.space_group_name_H-M   'P 1'
#
loop_
_entity.id
_entity.type
_entity.pdbx_description
1 polymer ?
#
loop_
_entity_poly.entity_id
_entity_poly.type
_entity_poly.pdbx_seq_one_letter_code
_entity_poly.pdbx_strand_id
1 'polypeptide(L)'
;VYNGHPLMPRVTGLGCTATALTAAFASVNHDYLEAAAGAMAIMSIAGELAARNCRGPASFEVAFLDWLYRLSPKEISARLKIK
;
A
#
# COMPACT_ATOMS: atom_id res chain seq x y z
N VAL A 1 0.36 7.66 -8.47
CA VAL A 1 1.33 7.04 -7.53
C VAL A 1 2.32 6.23 -8.35
N TYR A 2 3.63 6.44 -8.16
CA TYR A 2 4.67 5.72 -8.92
C TYR A 2 5.37 4.60 -8.13
N ASN A 3 5.03 4.42 -6.85
CA ASN A 3 5.46 3.25 -6.08
C ASN A 3 4.65 1.99 -6.47
N GLY A 4 5.07 0.83 -5.98
CA GLY A 4 4.38 -0.45 -6.15
C GLY A 4 5.30 -1.54 -6.68
N HIS A 5 4.73 -2.71 -6.97
CA HIS A 5 5.50 -3.83 -7.54
C HIS A 5 4.63 -4.72 -8.44
N PRO A 6 5.16 -5.28 -9.55
CA PRO A 6 4.42 -6.18 -10.44
C PRO A 6 3.89 -7.46 -9.79
N LEU A 7 4.35 -7.82 -8.59
CA LEU A 7 3.78 -8.93 -7.82
C LEU A 7 2.43 -8.61 -7.17
N MET A 8 2.08 -7.33 -6.97
CA MET A 8 0.81 -6.95 -6.36
C MET A 8 -0.42 -7.55 -7.07
N PRO A 9 -0.58 -7.46 -8.41
CA PRO A 9 -1.71 -8.11 -9.09
C PRO A 9 -1.64 -9.65 -9.11
N ARG A 10 -0.59 -10.27 -8.57
CA ARG A 10 -0.42 -11.73 -8.49
C ARG A 10 -0.78 -12.31 -7.12
N VAL A 11 -1.16 -11.47 -6.15
CA VAL A 11 -1.60 -11.88 -4.82
C VAL A 11 -3.11 -11.72 -4.73
N THR A 12 -3.81 -12.80 -4.40
CA THR A 12 -5.26 -12.77 -4.21
C THR A 12 -5.63 -11.83 -3.06
N GLY A 13 -6.80 -11.19 -3.14
CA GLY A 13 -7.29 -10.31 -2.08
C GLY A 13 -6.69 -8.90 -2.05
N LEU A 14 -5.57 -8.61 -2.71
CA LEU A 14 -4.99 -7.24 -2.67
C LEU A 14 -5.92 -6.17 -3.26
N GLY A 15 -6.76 -6.52 -4.24
CA GLY A 15 -7.82 -5.61 -4.71
C GLY A 15 -8.87 -5.30 -3.63
N CYS A 16 -9.28 -6.31 -2.86
CA CYS A 16 -10.20 -6.12 -1.72
C CYS A 16 -9.54 -5.28 -0.62
N THR A 17 -8.25 -5.52 -0.34
CA THR A 17 -7.47 -4.70 0.59
C THR A 17 -7.40 -3.25 0.14
N ALA A 18 -7.23 -2.98 -1.16
CA ALA A 18 -7.26 -1.61 -1.70
C ALA A 18 -8.57 -0.89 -1.38
N THR A 19 -9.70 -1.57 -1.59
CA THR A 19 -11.03 -1.04 -1.24
C THR A 19 -11.19 -0.79 0.26
N ALA A 20 -10.73 -1.73 1.09
CA ALA A 20 -10.78 -1.60 2.55
C ALA A 20 -9.94 -0.40 3.05
N LEU A 21 -8.71 -0.25 2.53
CA LEU A 21 -7.86 0.90 2.85
C LEU A 21 -8.48 2.21 2.38
N THR A 22 -9.06 2.24 1.18
CA THR A 22 -9.74 3.43 0.65
C THR A 22 -10.91 3.84 1.55
N ALA A 23 -11.72 2.87 2.01
CA ALA A 23 -12.81 3.14 2.94
C ALA A 23 -12.30 3.66 4.30
N ALA A 24 -11.20 3.09 4.83
CA ALA A 24 -10.59 3.54 6.08
C ALA A 24 -10.03 4.97 5.98
N PHE A 25 -9.50 5.37 4.82
CA PHE A 25 -9.06 6.75 4.60
C PHE A 25 -10.24 7.70 4.41
N ALA A 26 -11.26 7.28 3.65
CA ALA A 26 -12.45 8.08 3.41
C ALA A 26 -13.30 8.32 4.67
N SER A 27 -13.18 7.48 5.69
CA SER A 27 -13.90 7.67 6.96
C SER A 27 -13.33 8.80 7.83
N VAL A 28 -12.08 9.23 7.57
CA VAL A 28 -11.39 10.28 8.33
C VAL A 28 -10.99 11.50 7.48
N ASN A 29 -11.09 11.42 6.16
CA ASN A 29 -10.86 12.53 5.24
C ASN A 29 -12.08 12.73 4.31
N HIS A 30 -12.67 13.92 4.36
CA HIS A 30 -13.83 14.30 3.56
C HIS A 30 -13.49 14.69 2.11
N ASP A 31 -12.21 14.93 1.79
CA ASP A 31 -11.75 14.97 0.41
C ASP A 31 -11.51 13.52 -0.07
N TYR A 32 -12.50 12.97 -0.79
CA TYR A 32 -12.45 11.59 -1.24
C TYR A 32 -11.34 11.32 -2.27
N LEU A 33 -10.93 12.33 -3.03
CA LEU A 33 -9.82 12.18 -3.97
C LEU A 33 -8.51 12.04 -3.20
N GLU A 34 -8.28 12.91 -2.22
CA GLU A 34 -7.12 12.84 -1.35
C GLU A 34 -7.12 11.55 -0.51
N ALA A 35 -8.27 11.13 0.01
CA ALA A 35 -8.42 9.88 0.76
C ALA A 35 -8.02 8.66 -0.08
N ALA A 36 -8.53 8.56 -1.31
CA ALA A 36 -8.18 7.49 -2.23
C ALA A 36 -6.70 7.54 -2.63
N ALA A 37 -6.17 8.74 -2.91
CA ALA A 37 -4.76 8.92 -3.23
C ALA A 37 -3.84 8.48 -2.07
N GLY A 38 -4.19 8.84 -0.83
CA GLY A 38 -3.49 8.45 0.39
C GLY A 38 -3.50 6.94 0.60
N ALA A 39 -4.67 6.30 0.50
CA ALA A 39 -4.79 4.85 0.61
C ALA A 39 -3.92 4.12 -0.43
N MET A 40 -4.01 4.54 -1.70
CA MET A 40 -3.21 3.94 -2.77
C MET A 40 -1.72 4.22 -2.62
N ALA A 41 -1.33 5.37 -2.04
CA ALA A 41 0.06 5.67 -1.75
C ALA A 41 0.63 4.73 -0.67
N ILE A 42 -0.08 4.53 0.44
CA ILE A 42 0.32 3.57 1.48
C ILE A 42 0.44 2.16 0.91
N MET A 43 -0.58 1.71 0.18
CA MET A 43 -0.58 0.40 -0.46
C MET A 43 0.62 0.21 -1.40
N SER A 44 0.94 1.24 -2.19
CA SER A 44 2.05 1.19 -3.14
C SER A 44 3.42 1.20 -2.46
N ILE A 45 3.59 1.96 -1.37
CA ILE A 45 4.84 1.97 -0.58
C ILE A 45 5.03 0.62 0.12
N ALA A 46 3.99 0.09 0.76
CA ALA A 46 4.04 -1.23 1.39
C ALA A 46 4.39 -2.33 0.36
N GLY A 47 3.79 -2.28 -0.83
CA GLY A 47 4.08 -3.22 -1.91
C GLY A 47 5.52 -3.12 -2.43
N GLU A 48 6.06 -1.91 -2.60
CA GLU A 48 7.47 -1.70 -2.98
C GLU A 48 8.43 -2.29 -1.93
N LEU A 49 8.13 -2.11 -0.65
CA LEU A 49 8.97 -2.60 0.44
C LEU A 49 8.87 -4.11 0.63
N ALA A 50 7.68 -4.68 0.50
CA ALA A 50 7.45 -6.12 0.55
C ALA A 50 8.23 -6.87 -0.55
N ALA A 51 8.29 -6.28 -1.75
CA ALA A 51 8.99 -6.86 -2.88
C ALA A 51 10.48 -7.12 -2.60
N ARG A 52 11.13 -6.30 -1.76
CA ARG A 52 12.59 -6.38 -1.52
C ARG A 52 13.04 -7.68 -0.87
N ASN A 53 12.17 -8.32 -0.08
CA ASN A 53 12.50 -9.49 0.72
C ASN A 53 11.60 -10.71 0.43
N CYS A 54 10.74 -10.64 -0.59
CA CYS A 54 9.86 -11.74 -0.95
C CYS A 54 10.55 -12.72 -1.92
N ARG A 55 10.12 -13.99 -1.88
CA ARG A 55 10.53 -15.07 -2.80
C ARG A 55 9.44 -15.48 -3.80
N GLY A 56 8.25 -14.89 -3.67
CA GLY A 56 7.07 -15.21 -4.47
C GLY A 56 5.79 -14.65 -3.83
N PRO A 57 4.61 -14.85 -4.46
CA PRO A 57 3.34 -14.22 -4.06
C PRO A 57 2.96 -14.41 -2.59
N ALA A 58 3.07 -15.64 -2.06
CA ALA A 58 2.72 -15.92 -0.66
C ALA A 58 3.63 -15.18 0.33
N SER A 59 4.96 -15.22 0.11
CA SER A 59 5.90 -14.46 0.96
C SER A 59 5.79 -12.94 0.76
N PHE A 60 5.31 -12.49 -0.41
CA PHE A 60 5.04 -11.08 -0.66
C PHE A 60 3.84 -10.62 0.18
N GLU A 61 2.76 -11.41 0.24
CA GLU A 61 1.58 -11.10 1.04
C GLU A 61 1.93 -10.92 2.52
N VAL A 62 2.68 -11.86 3.09
CA VAL A 62 3.16 -11.78 4.48
C VAL A 62 3.99 -10.50 4.69
N ALA A 63 4.98 -10.26 3.83
CA ALA A 63 5.83 -9.07 3.94
C ALA A 63 5.04 -7.76 3.73
N PHE A 64 4.01 -7.77 2.88
CA PHE A 64 3.14 -6.62 2.64
C PHE A 64 2.32 -6.27 3.87
N LEU A 65 1.74 -7.26 4.55
CA LEU A 65 1.04 -7.06 5.81
C LEU A 65 1.97 -6.53 6.91
N ASP A 66 3.18 -7.08 7.02
CA ASP A 66 4.19 -6.59 7.96
C ASP A 66 4.56 -5.12 7.70
N TRP A 67 4.73 -4.75 6.43
CA TRP A 67 5.01 -3.36 6.08
C TRP A 67 3.83 -2.43 6.30
N LEU A 68 2.60 -2.85 6.01
CA LEU A 68 1.40 -2.08 6.36
C LEU A 68 1.33 -1.78 7.86
N TYR A 69 1.66 -2.76 8.71
CA TYR A 69 1.68 -2.57 10.16
C TYR A 69 2.82 -1.63 10.62
N ARG A 70 3.99 -1.73 10.00
CA ARG A 70 5.21 -1.01 10.42
C ARG A 70 5.34 0.41 9.89
N LEU A 71 4.63 0.74 8.81
CA LEU A 71 4.79 2.00 8.11
C LEU A 71 4.60 3.20 9.06
N SER A 72 5.66 3.99 9.18
CA SER A 72 5.66 5.21 9.97
C SER A 72 5.46 6.46 9.10
N PRO A 73 4.96 7.58 9.66
CA PRO A 73 4.88 8.86 8.95
C PRO A 73 6.21 9.27 8.29
N LYS A 74 7.33 9.04 8.99
CA LYS A 74 8.68 9.31 8.48
C LYS A 74 9.00 8.48 7.23
N GLU A 75 8.65 7.20 7.21
CA GLU A 75 8.88 6.34 6.06
C GLU A 75 8.00 6.70 4.87
N ILE A 76 6.77 7.11 5.15
CA ILE A 76 5.82 7.58 4.14
C ILE A 76 6.38 8.83 3.47
N SER A 77 6.69 9.88 4.23
CA SER A 77 7.22 11.14 3.67
C SER A 77 8.52 10.94 2.88
N ALA A 78 9.38 10.01 3.29
CA ALA A 78 10.65 9.73 2.60
C ALA A 78 10.48 8.95 1.28
N ARG A 79 9.34 8.24 1.07
CA ARG A 79 9.14 7.32 -0.06
C ARG A 79 8.00 7.71 -0.98
N LEU A 80 7.18 8.67 -0.56
CA LEU A 80 5.99 9.11 -1.27
C LEU A 80 6.35 9.65 -2.66
N LYS A 81 5.82 9.01 -3.70
CA LYS A 81 5.92 9.48 -5.10
C LYS A 81 4.52 9.67 -5.67
N ILE A 82 3.92 10.82 -5.33
CA ILE A 82 2.65 11.31 -5.87
C ILE A 82 2.94 12.46 -6.86
N LYS A 83 2.15 12.56 -7.92
CA LYS A 83 2.17 13.69 -8.86
C LYS A 83 0.90 14.49 -8.65
#